data_AF-B7MV70-F1
#
_entry.id   AF-B7MV70-F1
#
_cell.length_a   1.000
_cell.length_b   1.000
_cell.length_c   1.000
_cell.angle_alpha   90.00
_cell.angle_beta   90.00
_cell.angle_gamma   90.00
#
_symmetry.space_group_name_H-M   'P 1'
#
loop_
_entity.id
_entity.type
_entity.pdbx_description
1 polymer ?
#
loop_
_entity_poly.entity_id
_entity_poly.type
_entity_poly.pdbx_seq_one_letter_code
_entity_poly.pdbx_strand_id
1 'polypeptide(L)'
;MRGFVVSIAELHVSALVVFTLHLGEYHFKSFLVFTFVLHCIPLLMGGANMSRSSVNNKSQQLNARFPHEVVSGIEASLQPGETKANFIVTAVRGEIARRQAEGSGENPLVSSLDALANVEQIGIKAAEEIGQLITVAREELQRRKAKESE
;
A
#
# COMPACT_ATOMS: atom_id res chain seq x y z
N MET A 1 38.67 24.33 -50.86
CA MET A 1 39.13 23.01 -50.39
C MET A 1 40.62 23.05 -50.18
N ARG A 2 41.09 23.03 -48.93
CA ARG A 2 42.44 22.61 -48.52
C ARG A 2 42.29 22.13 -47.07
N GLY A 3 42.46 20.83 -46.89
CA GLY A 3 42.11 20.10 -45.67
C GLY A 3 42.97 20.52 -44.48
N PHE A 4 42.36 20.46 -43.30
CA PHE A 4 43.04 20.64 -42.02
C PHE A 4 43.54 19.26 -41.56
N VAL A 5 44.86 19.08 -41.56
CA VAL A 5 45.50 17.85 -41.07
C VAL A 5 45.71 18.03 -39.57
N VAL A 6 44.89 17.37 -38.75
CA VAL A 6 45.11 17.25 -37.31
C VAL A 6 46.05 16.08 -37.08
N SER A 7 47.30 16.36 -36.74
CA SER A 7 48.25 15.33 -36.30
C SER A 7 48.06 15.11 -34.81
N ILE A 8 47.47 13.98 -34.42
CA ILE A 8 47.33 13.55 -33.03
C ILE A 8 48.53 12.67 -32.72
N ALA A 9 49.53 13.23 -32.02
CA ALA A 9 50.57 12.43 -31.39
C ALA A 9 50.09 12.09 -29.97
N GLU A 10 49.84 10.81 -29.72
CA GLU A 10 49.65 10.25 -28.39
C GLU A 10 50.89 10.52 -27.52
N LEU A 11 50.71 11.10 -26.33
CA LEU A 11 51.32 10.53 -25.14
C LEU A 11 50.58 10.95 -23.87
N HIS A 12 50.52 9.96 -23.00
CA HIS A 12 49.69 9.77 -21.83
C HIS A 12 50.15 10.62 -20.63
N VAL A 13 49.21 10.83 -19.69
CA VAL A 13 49.40 11.22 -18.28
C VAL A 13 49.52 12.73 -17.98
N SER A 14 48.43 13.26 -17.40
CA SER A 14 48.41 14.41 -16.48
C SER A 14 48.98 15.74 -16.98
N ALA A 15 48.34 16.36 -17.97
CA ALA A 15 48.50 17.80 -18.18
C ALA A 15 47.31 18.38 -18.94
N LEU A 16 46.63 19.32 -18.28
CA LEU A 16 45.90 20.45 -18.84
C LEU A 16 45.99 20.56 -20.39
N VAL A 17 44.97 20.08 -21.11
CA VAL A 17 44.88 20.27 -22.57
C VAL A 17 44.48 21.73 -22.83
N VAL A 18 45.48 22.60 -23.00
CA VAL A 18 45.29 24.00 -23.36
C VAL A 18 45.20 24.12 -24.88
N PHE A 19 44.00 24.34 -25.40
CA PHE A 19 43.81 24.75 -26.80
C PHE A 19 44.17 26.24 -26.93
N THR A 20 45.29 26.54 -27.58
CA THR A 20 45.68 27.93 -27.91
C THR A 20 45.21 28.27 -29.33
N LEU A 21 44.06 28.93 -29.44
CA LEU A 21 43.63 29.61 -30.67
C LEU A 21 44.24 31.01 -30.68
N HIS A 22 45.12 31.29 -31.63
CA HIS A 22 45.76 32.61 -31.77
C HIS A 22 44.85 33.53 -32.59
N LEU A 23 43.90 34.19 -31.93
CA LEU A 23 43.20 35.35 -32.48
C LEU A 23 43.68 36.59 -31.73
N GLY A 24 44.11 37.58 -32.48
CA GLY A 24 44.66 38.83 -31.97
C GLY A 24 43.74 39.50 -30.96
N GLU A 25 44.38 40.00 -29.91
CA GLU A 25 43.98 40.92 -28.84
C GLU A 25 42.49 40.97 -28.41
N TYR A 26 42.29 41.03 -27.08
CA TYR A 26 41.05 41.25 -26.33
C TYR A 26 40.34 40.01 -25.70
N HIS A 27 40.48 39.93 -24.36
CA HIS A 27 39.55 39.45 -23.32
C HIS A 27 38.86 38.07 -23.39
N PHE A 28 39.29 37.10 -24.20
CA PHE A 28 38.64 35.77 -24.22
C PHE A 28 38.91 34.89 -22.97
N LYS A 29 39.96 35.20 -22.19
CA LYS A 29 40.43 34.35 -21.08
C LYS A 29 39.47 34.33 -19.87
N SER A 30 38.73 35.41 -19.65
CA SER A 30 37.73 35.50 -18.57
C SER A 30 36.41 34.83 -18.97
N PHE A 31 36.03 34.92 -20.26
CA PHE A 31 34.79 34.35 -20.78
C PHE A 31 34.80 32.82 -20.75
N LEU A 32 35.92 32.18 -21.11
CA LEU A 32 36.01 30.71 -21.16
C LEU A 32 36.02 30.05 -19.77
N VAL A 33 36.67 30.68 -18.79
CA VAL A 33 36.65 30.22 -17.38
C VAL A 33 35.25 30.37 -16.80
N PHE A 34 34.56 31.48 -17.11
CA PHE A 34 33.20 31.71 -16.61
C PHE A 34 32.21 30.70 -17.17
N THR A 35 32.31 30.35 -18.46
CA THR A 35 31.47 29.30 -19.04
C THR A 35 31.78 27.92 -18.47
N PHE A 36 33.05 27.57 -18.22
CA PHE A 36 33.41 26.30 -17.61
C PHE A 36 32.89 26.19 -16.17
N VAL A 37 32.99 27.25 -15.37
CA VAL A 37 32.45 27.31 -14.00
C VAL A 37 30.92 27.25 -14.00
N LEU A 38 30.25 27.97 -14.92
CA LEU A 38 28.79 28.02 -14.97
C LEU A 38 28.16 26.74 -15.55
N HIS A 39 28.89 25.99 -16.40
CA HIS A 39 28.41 24.73 -17.01
C HIS A 39 28.89 23.46 -16.28
N CYS A 40 30.05 23.47 -15.61
CA CYS A 40 30.57 22.28 -14.91
C CYS A 40 30.20 22.21 -13.43
N ILE A 41 29.91 23.32 -12.73
CA ILE A 41 29.42 23.26 -11.34
C ILE A 41 28.12 22.44 -11.20
N PRO A 42 27.11 22.59 -12.09
CA PRO A 42 25.88 21.78 -12.01
C PRO A 42 26.11 20.29 -12.27
N LEU A 43 27.22 19.91 -12.93
CA LEU A 43 27.53 18.52 -13.29
C LEU A 43 28.42 17.82 -12.24
N LEU A 44 29.20 18.59 -11.47
CA LEU A 44 30.12 18.07 -10.44
C LEU A 44 29.50 18.02 -9.04
N MET A 45 28.47 18.84 -8.77
CA MET A 45 27.63 18.71 -7.59
C MET A 45 26.50 17.74 -7.90
N GLY A 46 26.66 16.49 -7.46
CA GLY A 46 25.74 15.39 -7.62
C GLY A 46 24.26 15.81 -7.60
N GLY A 47 23.53 15.31 -8.59
CA GLY A 47 22.12 15.58 -8.76
C GLY A 47 21.30 15.32 -7.51
N ALA A 48 20.35 16.21 -7.29
CA ALA A 48 18.99 15.83 -6.95
C ALA A 48 18.10 17.03 -7.26
N ASN A 49 17.46 17.00 -8.42
CA ASN A 49 16.13 17.60 -8.58
C ASN A 49 15.17 16.83 -7.63
N MET A 50 15.36 16.98 -6.33
CA MET A 50 14.30 16.68 -5.39
C MET A 50 13.40 17.89 -5.40
N SER A 51 12.39 17.90 -6.28
CA SER A 51 11.08 18.32 -5.79
C SER A 51 10.86 17.43 -4.58
N ARG A 52 11.11 17.95 -3.39
CA ARG A 52 10.92 17.23 -2.14
C ARG A 52 9.41 17.02 -2.06
N SER A 53 8.92 15.94 -2.68
CA SER A 53 7.58 15.47 -2.37
C SER A 53 7.61 15.31 -0.86
N SER A 54 6.84 16.15 -0.18
CA SER A 54 6.62 16.00 1.24
C SER A 54 5.88 14.68 1.38
N VAL A 55 6.62 13.58 1.49
CA VAL A 55 6.06 12.28 1.79
C VAL A 55 5.64 12.37 3.24
N ASN A 56 4.43 12.86 3.46
CA ASN A 56 3.78 12.70 4.74
C ASN A 56 3.55 11.20 4.94
N ASN A 57 4.38 10.58 5.77
CA ASN A 57 4.33 9.14 6.04
C ASN A 57 3.02 8.68 6.70
N LYS A 58 2.11 9.60 7.05
CA LYS A 58 0.78 9.29 7.63
C LYS A 58 -0.36 9.45 6.62
N SER A 59 -0.19 10.18 5.52
CA SER A 59 -1.27 10.41 4.56
C SER A 59 -0.77 10.81 3.18
N GLN A 60 -1.36 10.23 2.14
CA GLN A 60 -1.15 10.61 0.75
C GLN A 60 -2.34 11.43 0.24
N GLN A 61 -2.08 12.53 -0.47
CA GLN A 61 -3.12 13.29 -1.14
C GLN A 61 -3.47 12.64 -2.47
N LEU A 62 -4.75 12.34 -2.68
CA LEU A 62 -5.29 11.85 -3.94
C LEU A 62 -6.06 12.98 -4.64
N ASN A 63 -5.84 13.17 -5.93
CA ASN A 63 -6.60 14.13 -6.74
C ASN A 63 -7.73 13.39 -7.47
N ALA A 64 -8.95 13.53 -6.97
CA ALA A 64 -10.16 12.96 -7.56
C ALA A 64 -11.20 14.08 -7.76
N ARG A 65 -11.92 14.03 -8.89
CA ARG A 65 -13.00 14.97 -9.18
C ARG A 65 -14.34 14.29 -8.91
N PHE A 66 -15.19 14.96 -8.14
CA PHE A 66 -16.56 14.55 -7.87
C PHE A 66 -17.53 15.39 -8.72
N PRO A 67 -18.53 14.76 -9.37
CA PRO A 67 -19.64 15.49 -9.98
C PRO A 67 -20.40 16.35 -8.95
N HIS A 68 -21.06 17.41 -9.41
CA HIS A 68 -21.73 18.36 -8.51
C HIS A 68 -22.84 17.71 -7.70
N GLU A 69 -23.62 16.81 -8.32
CA GLU A 69 -24.69 16.06 -7.66
C GLU A 69 -24.17 15.17 -6.53
N VAL A 70 -22.98 14.59 -6.69
CA VAL A 70 -22.33 13.78 -5.65
C VAL A 70 -21.85 14.65 -4.51
N VAL A 71 -21.28 15.82 -4.81
CA VAL A 71 -20.87 16.78 -3.78
C VAL A 71 -22.09 17.23 -2.97
N SER A 72 -23.18 17.63 -3.62
CA SER A 72 -24.42 18.01 -2.95
C SER A 72 -24.98 16.89 -2.08
N GLY A 73 -24.95 15.64 -2.57
CA GLY A 73 -25.36 14.47 -1.80
C GLY A 73 -24.51 14.27 -0.54
N ILE A 74 -23.19 14.48 -0.62
CA ILE A 74 -22.30 14.45 0.54
C ILE A 74 -22.70 15.55 1.53
N GLU A 75 -22.90 16.79 1.08
CA GLU A 75 -23.23 17.90 1.98
C GLU A 75 -24.54 17.67 2.73
N ALA A 76 -25.55 17.13 2.03
CA ALA A 76 -26.86 16.82 2.62
C ALA A 76 -26.80 15.65 3.61
N SER A 77 -25.79 14.78 3.52
CA SER A 77 -25.66 13.58 4.35
C SER A 77 -24.75 13.77 5.57
N LEU A 78 -24.11 14.93 5.72
CA LEU A 78 -23.20 15.20 6.84
C LEU A 78 -23.94 15.27 8.17
N GLN A 79 -23.38 14.63 9.19
CA GLN A 79 -23.87 14.74 10.55
C GLN A 79 -23.30 15.98 11.28
N PRO A 80 -23.95 16.48 12.35
CA PRO A 80 -23.42 17.59 13.13
C PRO A 80 -22.00 17.32 13.64
N GLY A 81 -21.06 18.20 13.32
CA GLY A 81 -19.64 18.06 13.70
C GLY A 81 -18.81 17.18 12.77
N GLU A 82 -19.40 16.59 11.73
CA GLU A 82 -18.68 15.80 10.73
C GLU A 82 -18.08 16.69 9.63
N THR A 83 -16.85 16.38 9.22
CA THR A 83 -16.20 17.05 8.08
C THR A 83 -16.34 16.21 6.81
N LYS A 84 -16.39 16.86 5.64
CA LYS A 84 -16.39 16.17 4.33
C LYS A 84 -15.24 15.17 4.19
N ALA A 85 -14.07 15.52 4.72
CA ALA A 85 -12.90 14.64 4.70
C ALA A 85 -13.13 13.37 5.53
N ASN A 86 -13.67 13.50 6.75
CA ASN A 86 -13.98 12.35 7.59
C ASN A 86 -15.05 11.45 6.96
N PHE A 87 -16.08 12.04 6.37
CA PHE A 87 -17.11 11.33 5.63
C PHE A 87 -16.50 10.50 4.50
N ILE A 88 -15.68 11.13 3.65
CA ILE A 88 -15.03 10.46 2.50
C ILE A 88 -14.10 9.34 2.98
N VAL A 89 -13.27 9.59 4.00
CA VAL A 89 -12.36 8.58 4.53
C VAL A 89 -13.13 7.39 5.09
N THR A 90 -14.24 7.63 5.80
CA THR A 90 -15.09 6.58 6.35
C THR A 90 -15.75 5.75 5.25
N ALA A 91 -16.32 6.41 4.24
CA ALA A 91 -16.95 5.75 3.10
C ALA A 91 -15.93 4.89 2.32
N VAL A 92 -14.74 5.42 2.04
CA VAL A 92 -13.67 4.69 1.33
C VAL A 92 -13.18 3.49 2.16
N ARG A 93 -13.03 3.64 3.48
CA ARG A 93 -12.67 2.51 4.37
C ARG A 93 -13.73 1.41 4.34
N GLY A 94 -15.01 1.78 4.42
CA GLY A 94 -16.11 0.83 4.32
C GLY A 94 -16.12 0.07 3.00
N GLU A 95 -15.90 0.77 1.88
CA GLU A 95 -15.84 0.15 0.55
C GLU A 95 -14.63 -0.77 0.37
N ILE A 96 -13.47 -0.42 0.93
CA ILE A 96 -12.30 -1.32 0.96
C ILE A 96 -12.64 -2.59 1.76
N ALA A 97 -13.24 -2.45 2.94
CA ALA A 97 -13.62 -3.58 3.77
C ALA A 97 -14.62 -4.49 3.05
N ARG A 98 -15.61 -3.92 2.34
CA ARG A 98 -16.57 -4.68 1.52
C ARG A 98 -15.87 -5.50 0.44
N ARG A 99 -14.95 -4.88 -0.32
CA ARG A 99 -14.18 -5.59 -1.37
C ARG A 99 -13.23 -6.62 -0.80
N GLN A 100 -12.65 -6.36 0.38
CA GLN A 100 -11.84 -7.34 1.09
C GLN A 100 -12.68 -8.53 1.56
N ALA A 101 -13.91 -8.32 2.01
CA ALA A 101 -14.81 -9.41 2.38
C ALA A 101 -15.31 -10.21 1.16
N GLU A 102 -15.43 -9.58 -0.01
CA GLU A 102 -15.79 -10.26 -1.27
C GLU A 102 -14.61 -11.02 -1.90
N GLY A 103 -13.38 -10.56 -1.70
CA GLY A 103 -12.15 -11.17 -2.22
C GLY A 103 -11.43 -12.11 -1.24
N SER A 104 -11.72 -12.01 0.06
CA SER A 104 -11.32 -12.97 1.07
C SER A 104 -12.21 -14.20 0.92
N GLY A 105 -11.63 -15.33 0.49
CA GLY A 105 -12.36 -16.60 0.34
C GLY A 105 -13.10 -17.05 1.61
N GLU A 106 -12.82 -16.43 2.75
CA GLU A 106 -13.62 -16.52 3.96
C GLU A 106 -14.68 -15.42 3.96
N ASN A 107 -15.76 -15.65 3.23
CA ASN A 107 -16.98 -14.88 3.42
C ASN A 107 -17.41 -15.12 4.89
N PRO A 108 -17.57 -14.09 5.72
CA PRO A 108 -17.93 -14.26 7.13
C PRO A 108 -19.25 -15.03 7.31
N LEU A 109 -20.14 -15.02 6.30
CA LEU A 109 -21.34 -15.85 6.27
C LEU A 109 -21.02 -17.34 6.09
N VAL A 110 -20.02 -17.67 5.27
CA VAL A 110 -19.56 -19.05 5.06
C VAL A 110 -18.87 -19.57 6.32
N SER A 111 -18.01 -18.77 6.95
CA SER A 111 -17.40 -19.13 8.25
C SER A 111 -18.47 -19.32 9.35
N SER A 112 -19.49 -18.46 9.38
CA SER A 112 -20.61 -18.60 10.32
C SER A 112 -21.45 -19.84 10.03
N LEU A 113 -21.60 -20.23 8.76
CA LEU A 113 -22.31 -21.44 8.36
C LEU A 113 -21.55 -22.70 8.79
N ASP A 114 -20.23 -22.74 8.60
CA ASP A 114 -19.38 -23.83 9.06
C ASP A 114 -19.40 -23.95 10.60
N ALA A 115 -19.40 -22.81 11.30
CA ALA A 115 -19.57 -22.79 12.75
C ALA A 115 -20.93 -23.38 13.17
N LEU A 116 -22.01 -23.10 12.43
CA LEU A 116 -23.34 -23.65 12.71
C LEU A 116 -23.40 -25.15 12.44
N ALA A 117 -22.77 -25.64 11.37
CA ALA A 117 -22.66 -27.07 11.08
C ALA A 117 -21.91 -27.81 12.21
N ASN A 118 -20.86 -27.22 12.77
CA ASN A 118 -20.17 -27.78 13.93
C ASN A 118 -21.07 -27.85 15.17
N VAL A 119 -21.88 -26.81 15.42
CA VAL A 119 -22.86 -26.80 16.53
C VAL A 119 -23.91 -27.90 16.34
N GLU A 120 -24.39 -28.13 15.11
CA GLU A 120 -25.31 -29.23 14.81
C GLU A 120 -24.71 -30.59 15.15
N GLN A 121 -23.47 -30.85 14.72
CA GLN A 121 -22.77 -32.10 15.04
C GLN A 121 -22.60 -32.32 16.55
N ILE A 122 -22.27 -31.26 17.29
CA ILE A 122 -22.20 -31.30 18.76
C ILE A 122 -23.57 -31.64 19.35
N GLY A 123 -24.65 -31.04 18.84
CA GLY A 123 -26.02 -31.32 19.29
C GLY A 123 -26.44 -32.77 19.06
N ILE A 124 -26.15 -33.33 17.89
CA ILE A 124 -26.42 -34.74 17.56
C ILE A 124 -25.66 -35.67 18.53
N LYS A 125 -24.36 -35.42 18.72
CA LYS A 125 -23.53 -36.23 19.61
C LYS A 125 -24.01 -36.15 21.07
N ALA A 126 -24.33 -34.95 21.55
CA ALA A 126 -24.85 -34.76 22.89
C ALA A 126 -26.18 -35.50 23.10
N ALA A 127 -27.07 -35.49 22.10
CA ALA A 127 -28.33 -36.23 22.16
C ALA A 127 -28.11 -37.75 22.24
N GLU A 128 -27.13 -38.28 21.51
CA GLU A 128 -26.76 -39.70 21.55
C GLU A 128 -26.22 -40.10 22.93
N GLU A 129 -25.27 -39.32 23.48
CA GLU A 129 -24.69 -39.56 24.81
C GLU A 129 -25.77 -39.52 25.92
N ILE A 130 -26.70 -38.56 25.85
CA ILE A 130 -27.84 -38.50 26.77
C ILE A 130 -28.71 -39.75 26.64
N GLY A 131 -28.97 -40.22 25.41
CA GLY A 131 -29.72 -41.46 25.17
C GLY A 131 -29.08 -42.69 25.81
N GLN A 132 -27.75 -42.80 25.73
CA GLN A 132 -26.98 -43.87 26.39
C GLN A 132 -27.11 -43.79 27.91
N LEU A 133 -26.97 -42.60 28.50
CA LEU A 133 -27.12 -42.39 29.95
C LEU A 133 -28.54 -42.75 30.44
N ILE A 134 -29.57 -42.37 29.69
CA ILE A 134 -30.97 -42.73 30.00
C ILE A 134 -31.15 -44.25 29.99
N THR A 135 -30.53 -44.94 29.03
CA THR A 135 -30.59 -46.40 28.92
C THR A 135 -29.94 -47.06 30.13
N VAL A 136 -28.72 -46.66 30.49
CA VAL A 136 -28.01 -47.16 31.68
C VAL A 136 -28.83 -46.90 32.96
N ALA A 137 -29.40 -45.71 33.10
CA ALA A 137 -30.22 -45.37 34.26
C ALA A 137 -31.48 -46.26 34.37
N ARG A 138 -32.13 -46.56 33.24
CA ARG A 138 -33.30 -47.47 33.21
C ARG A 138 -32.93 -48.88 33.58
N GLU A 139 -31.82 -49.41 33.06
CA GLU A 139 -31.33 -50.75 33.38
C GLU A 139 -31.03 -50.87 34.88
N GLU A 140 -30.34 -49.88 35.46
CA GLU A 140 -30.02 -49.86 36.89
C GLU A 140 -31.29 -49.74 37.76
N LEU A 141 -32.29 -48.97 37.34
CA LEU A 141 -33.59 -48.91 38.03
C LEU A 141 -34.32 -50.25 38.00
N GLN A 142 -34.33 -50.96 36.87
CA GLN A 142 -34.96 -52.27 36.77
C GLN A 142 -34.26 -53.30 37.65
N ARG A 143 -32.92 -53.28 37.66
CA ARG A 143 -32.11 -54.16 38.51
C ARG A 143 -32.42 -53.98 39.99
N ARG A 144 -32.60 -52.73 40.45
CA ARG A 144 -32.97 -52.42 41.83
C ARG A 144 -34.36 -52.92 42.18
N LYS A 145 -35.34 -52.71 41.29
CA LYS A 145 -36.71 -53.21 41.48
C LYS A 145 -36.77 -54.73 41.56
N ALA A 146 -36.01 -55.44 40.72
CA ALA A 146 -35.93 -56.90 40.74
C ALA A 146 -35.34 -57.44 42.06
N LYS A 147 -34.37 -56.71 42.64
CA LYS A 147 -33.73 -57.07 43.92
C LYS A 147 -34.61 -56.75 45.14
N GLU A 148 -35.54 -55.79 45.03
CA GLU A 148 -36.53 -55.50 46.09
C GLU A 148 -37.69 -56.50 46.13
N SER A 149 -37.93 -57.24 45.03
CA SER A 149 -39.02 -58.22 44.92
C SER A 149 -38.65 -59.67 45.31
N GLU A 150 -37.40 -59.90 45.73
CA GLU A 150 -36.85 -61.19 46.16
C GLU A 150 -36.59 -61.18 47.68
#